data_AF-W2CV75-F1
#
_entry.id   AF-W2CV75-F1
#
_cell.length_a   1.000
_cell.length_b   1.000
_cell.length_c   1.000
_cell.angle_alpha   90.00
_cell.angle_beta   90.00
_cell.angle_gamma   90.00
#
_symmetry.space_group_name_H-M   'P 1'
#
loop_
_entity.id
_entity.type
_entity.pdbx_description
1 polymer ?
#
loop_
_entity_poly.entity_id
_entity_poly.type
_entity_poly.pdbx_seq_one_letter_code
_entity_poly.pdbx_strand_id
1 'polypeptide(L)'
;GHGIETVTRINAAGRLYGITFIDDANGIAVNGSRLGKGFAANVFNAYFVGGANPFIDEGWPKEKEERAAAVEELTESPNDIP
;
A
#
# COMPACT_ATOMS: atom_id res chain seq x y z
N GLY A 1 23.57 -0.32 5.22
CA GLY A 1 22.56 0.08 4.21
C GLY A 1 22.09 1.47 4.58
N HIS A 2 21.72 2.29 3.59
CA HIS A 2 21.07 3.58 3.86
C HIS A 2 19.58 3.37 3.61
N GLY A 3 18.79 3.28 4.68
CA GLY A 3 17.35 3.02 4.59
C GLY A 3 16.67 3.12 5.95
N ILE A 4 15.34 3.08 5.93
CA ILE A 4 14.53 3.03 7.14
C ILE A 4 14.20 1.57 7.43
N GLU A 5 14.63 1.08 8.58
CA GLU A 5 14.28 -0.25 9.08
C GLU A 5 13.04 -0.19 9.99
N THR A 6 12.43 -1.35 10.22
CA THR A 6 11.29 -1.44 11.13
C THR A 6 11.43 -2.58 12.13
N VAL A 7 11.05 -2.33 13.38
CA VAL A 7 10.91 -3.35 14.42
C VAL A 7 9.44 -3.48 14.78
N THR A 8 8.88 -4.67 14.59
CA THR A 8 7.50 -5.00 14.95
C THR A 8 7.46 -5.73 16.29
N ARG A 9 6.38 -5.49 17.06
CA ARG A 9 6.11 -6.19 18.31
C ARG A 9 4.75 -6.87 18.19
N ILE A 10 4.76 -8.19 18.37
CA ILE A 10 3.61 -9.07 18.19
C ILE A 10 3.34 -9.78 19.51
N ASN A 11 2.08 -9.86 19.92
CA ASN A 11 1.70 -10.55 21.15
C ASN A 11 1.49 -12.06 20.91
N ALA A 12 1.21 -12.82 21.97
CA ALA A 12 0.98 -14.27 21.89
C ALA A 12 -0.21 -14.68 20.99
N ALA A 13 -1.16 -13.77 20.75
CA ALA A 13 -2.30 -14.00 19.86
C ALA A 13 -2.00 -13.62 18.39
N GLY A 14 -0.76 -13.28 18.05
CA GLY A 14 -0.37 -12.88 16.70
C GLY A 14 -0.73 -11.44 16.33
N ARG A 15 -1.26 -10.64 17.26
CA ARG A 15 -1.59 -9.23 17.01
C ARG A 15 -0.34 -8.37 17.07
N LEU A 16 -0.07 -7.64 15.99
CA LEU A 16 0.93 -6.57 15.98
C LEU A 16 0.40 -5.40 16.81
N TYR A 17 1.13 -5.04 17.87
CA TYR A 17 0.74 -4.00 18.83
C TYR A 17 1.75 -2.86 18.91
N GLY A 18 2.93 -3.02 18.32
CA GLY A 18 3.94 -1.97 18.24
C GLY A 18 4.70 -2.03 16.92
N ILE A 19 5.05 -0.87 16.39
CA ILE A 19 5.97 -0.71 15.27
C ILE A 19 6.88 0.49 15.56
N THR A 20 8.17 0.32 15.33
CA THR A 20 9.20 1.37 15.47
C THR A 20 9.97 1.48 14.16
N PHE A 21 10.14 2.70 13.67
CA PHE A 21 10.94 3.02 12.48
C PHE A 21 12.33 3.48 12.92
N ILE A 22 13.36 2.95 12.28
CA ILE A 22 14.76 3.19 12.63
C ILE A 22 15.46 3.76 11.40
N ASP A 23 16.03 4.94 11.57
CA ASP A 23 16.93 5.57 10.60
C ASP A 23 18.35 5.49 11.14
N ASP A 24 19.12 4.53 10.66
CA ASP A 24 20.50 4.32 11.07
C ASP A 24 21.43 5.44 10.62
N ALA A 25 21.11 6.12 9.52
CA ALA A 25 21.92 7.22 9.02
C ALA A 25 21.82 8.46 9.93
N ASN A 26 20.65 8.68 10.52
CA ASN A 26 20.40 9.81 11.40
C ASN A 26 20.40 9.44 12.90
N GLY A 27 20.54 8.16 13.25
CA GLY A 27 20.49 7.68 14.64
C GLY A 27 19.13 7.87 15.30
N ILE A 28 18.05 7.80 14.53
CA ILE A 28 16.69 8.11 14.97
C ILE A 28 15.88 6.82 15.09
N ALA A 29 15.18 6.65 16.21
CA ALA A 29 14.19 5.59 16.40
C ALA A 29 12.86 6.17 16.88
N VAL A 30 11.79 5.96 16.11
CA VAL A 30 10.48 6.56 16.39
C VAL A 30 9.38 5.50 16.36
N ASN A 31 8.59 5.43 17.42
CA ASN A 31 7.36 4.61 17.43
C ASN A 31 6.39 5.15 16.37
N GLY A 32 5.81 4.28 15.56
CA GLY A 32 4.94 4.69 14.45
C GLY A 32 3.76 5.57 14.89
N SER A 33 3.20 5.33 16.08
CA SER A 33 2.15 6.18 16.65
C SER A 33 2.55 7.64 16.86
N ARG A 34 3.85 7.95 16.95
CA ARG A 34 4.38 9.32 17.03
C ARG A 34 4.52 9.98 15.64
N LEU A 35 4.60 9.20 14.57
CA LEU A 35 4.66 9.71 13.19
C LEU A 35 3.26 10.03 12.64
N GLY A 36 2.21 9.44 13.23
CA GLY A 36 0.82 9.74 12.91
C GLY A 36 -0.07 8.49 12.88
N LYS A 37 -1.37 8.70 12.68
CA LYS A 37 -2.37 7.62 12.69
C LYS A 37 -2.13 6.56 11.60
N GLY A 38 -1.68 6.97 10.42
CA GLY A 38 -1.35 6.06 9.31
C GLY A 38 -0.15 5.15 9.57
N PHE A 39 0.71 5.52 10.52
CA PHE A 39 1.91 4.75 10.89
C PHE A 39 1.70 3.92 12.16
N ALA A 40 0.49 3.91 12.72
CA ALA A 40 0.21 3.18 13.95
C ALA A 40 0.14 1.67 13.72
N ALA A 41 0.52 0.91 14.74
CA ALA A 41 0.56 -0.55 14.75
C ALA A 41 -0.74 -1.22 14.29
N ASN A 42 -1.90 -0.65 14.64
CA ASN A 42 -3.21 -1.17 14.24
C ASN A 42 -3.46 -1.11 12.74
N VAL A 43 -2.91 -0.11 12.04
CA VAL A 43 -3.04 0.05 10.59
C VAL A 43 -2.30 -1.08 9.88
N PHE A 44 -1.04 -1.31 10.25
CA PHE A 44 -0.25 -2.42 9.72
C PHE A 44 -0.82 -3.78 10.11
N ASN A 45 -1.32 -3.93 11.34
CA ASN A 45 -1.98 -5.17 11.76
C ASN A 45 -3.17 -5.48 10.87
N ALA A 46 -4.05 -4.50 10.60
CA ALA A 46 -5.21 -4.68 9.73
C ALA A 46 -4.80 -5.09 8.32
N TYR A 47 -3.77 -4.45 7.76
CA TYR A 47 -3.24 -4.81 6.43
C TYR A 47 -2.70 -6.25 6.40
N PHE A 48 -1.82 -6.63 7.33
CA PHE A 48 -1.18 -7.95 7.31
C PHE A 48 -2.14 -9.12 7.57
N VAL A 49 -3.30 -8.88 8.18
CA VAL A 49 -4.35 -9.91 8.33
C VAL A 49 -5.35 -9.93 7.17
N GLY A 50 -5.02 -9.28 6.04
CA GLY A 50 -5.82 -9.30 4.81
C GLY A 50 -6.77 -8.11 4.63
N GLY A 51 -6.62 -7.06 5.44
CA GLY A 51 -7.34 -5.80 5.24
C GLY A 51 -6.83 -5.00 4.04
N ALA A 52 -7.57 -3.96 3.66
CA ALA A 52 -7.17 -3.04 2.60
C ALA A 52 -5.79 -2.44 2.89
N ASN A 53 -4.95 -2.30 1.85
CA ASN A 53 -3.67 -1.65 1.97
C ASN A 53 -3.88 -0.13 2.01
N PRO A 54 -3.61 0.55 3.14
CA PRO A 54 -3.88 1.99 3.28
C PRO A 54 -2.81 2.86 2.62
N PHE A 55 -1.75 2.26 2.06
CA PHE A 55 -0.62 2.95 1.44
C PHE A 55 -0.68 2.96 -0.09
N ILE A 56 -1.66 2.26 -0.67
CA ILE A 56 -1.97 2.38 -2.10
C ILE A 56 -3.12 3.36 -2.26
N ASP A 57 -2.95 4.31 -3.17
CA ASP A 57 -4.06 5.13 -3.64
C ASP A 57 -4.81 4.33 -4.70
N GLU A 58 -5.94 3.71 -4.32
CA GLU A 58 -6.81 3.00 -5.26
C GLU A 58 -7.46 3.94 -6.30
N GLY A 59 -7.23 5.26 -6.21
CA GLY A 59 -7.68 6.29 -7.15
C GLY A 59 -6.84 6.47 -8.42
N TRP A 60 -5.77 5.69 -8.63
CA TRP A 60 -5.04 5.69 -9.92
C TRP A 60 -5.83 4.87 -10.97
N PRO A 61 -6.06 5.40 -12.20
CA PRO A 61 -7.37 5.26 -12.83
C PRO A 61 -7.58 3.91 -13.52
N LYS A 62 -8.37 3.02 -12.90
CA LYS A 62 -9.04 1.92 -13.61
C LYS A 62 -9.98 2.44 -14.70
N GLU A 63 -10.53 3.66 -14.54
CA GLU A 63 -11.40 4.31 -15.54
C GLU A 63 -10.67 4.67 -16.85
N LYS A 64 -9.36 4.98 -16.82
CA LYS A 64 -8.60 5.24 -18.05
C LYS A 64 -8.30 3.96 -18.81
N GLU A 65 -8.09 2.87 -18.09
CA GLU A 65 -7.86 1.54 -18.66
C GLU A 65 -9.16 0.97 -19.24
N GLU A 66 -10.30 1.11 -18.54
CA GLU A 66 -11.62 0.77 -19.08
C GLU A 66 -12.02 1.65 -20.28
N ARG A 67 -11.74 2.96 -20.25
CA ARG A 67 -11.96 3.83 -21.42
C ARG A 67 -11.04 3.48 -22.58
N ALA A 68 -9.78 3.13 -22.34
CA ALA A 68 -8.86 2.73 -23.39
C ALA A 68 -9.29 1.39 -24.02
N ALA A 69 -9.66 0.40 -23.20
CA ALA A 69 -10.17 -0.88 -23.66
C ALA A 69 -11.48 -0.74 -24.47
N ALA A 70 -12.41 0.09 -24.01
CA ALA A 70 -13.67 0.36 -24.74
C ALA A 70 -13.44 1.11 -26.06
N VAL A 71 -12.40 1.94 -26.16
CA VAL A 71 -12.03 2.63 -27.40
C VAL A 71 -11.38 1.68 -28.39
N GLU A 72 -10.55 0.74 -27.92
CA GLU A 72 -9.90 -0.27 -28.76
C GLU A 72 -10.92 -1.26 -29.35
N GLU A 73 -11.89 -1.72 -28.55
CA GLU A 73 -13.00 -2.59 -28.99
C GLU A 73 -13.90 -1.92 -30.06
N LEU A 74 -14.08 -0.60 -30.01
CA LEU A 74 -14.84 0.16 -31.01
C LEU A 74 -14.06 0.41 -32.31
N THR A 75 -12.73 0.26 -32.30
CA THR A 75 -11.89 0.46 -33.50
C THR A 75 -11.65 -0.83 -34.30
N GLU A 76 -11.97 -2.00 -33.73
CA GLU A 76 -11.97 -3.29 -34.43
C GLU A 76 -13.31 -3.57 -35.13
N SER A 77 -13.80 -2.65 -35.97
CA SER A 77 -14.84 -3.01 -36.94
C SER A 77 -14.17 -3.63 -38.17
N PRO A 78 -14.51 -4.88 -38.56
CA PRO A 78 -13.92 -5.50 -39.75
C PRO A 78 -14.42 -4.77 -40.99
N ASN A 79 -13.60 -3.89 -41.56
CA ASN A 79 -13.79 -3.44 -42.94
C ASN A 79 -13.32 -4.54 -43.89
N ASP A 80 -14.05 -5.66 -43.93
CA ASP A 80 -14.02 -6.59 -45.05
C ASP A 80 -15.21 -6.27 -45.96
N ILE A 81 -14.96 -5.36 -46.91
CA ILE A 81 -15.84 -5.18 -48.06
C ILE A 81 -15.38 -6.20 -49.13
N PRO A 82 -16.26 -7.06 -49.66
CA PRO A 82 -15.90 -8.02 -50.70
C PRO A 82 -15.47 -7.36 -52.02
#